data_AF-A0A150M2T0-F1
#
_entry.id   AF-A0A150M2T0-F1
#
_cell.length_a   1.000
_cell.length_b   1.000
_cell.length_c   1.000
_cell.angle_alpha   90.00
_cell.angle_beta   90.00
_cell.angle_gamma   90.00
#
_symmetry.space_group_name_H-M   'P 1'
#
loop_
_entity.id
_entity.type
_entity.pdbx_description
1 polymer ?
#
loop_
_entity_poly.entity_id
_entity_poly.type
_entity_poly.pdbx_seq_one_letter_code
_entity_poly.pdbx_strand_id
1 'polypeptide(L)' 'MGINEKDALEIYVDDDKIILKKYKPNMTCQITGDVSDDNAVLANGKLVLSREGAEILLKEIKEVFHLS' A
#
# COMPACT_ATOMS: atom_id res chain seq x y z
N MET A 1 -3.14 14.90 -14.61
CA MET A 1 -3.33 15.57 -13.31
C MET A 1 -3.57 14.46 -12.29
N GLY A 2 -2.65 14.23 -11.35
CA GLY A 2 -2.59 13.02 -10.52
C GLY A 2 -3.42 13.05 -9.24
N ILE A 3 -4.37 13.98 -9.12
CA ILE A 3 -5.25 14.16 -7.96
C ILE A 3 -6.67 14.30 -8.50
N ASN A 4 -7.59 13.49 -8.01
CA ASN A 4 -9.00 13.49 -8.38
C ASN A 4 -9.88 14.03 -7.23
N GLU A 5 -11.08 14.47 -7.55
CA GLU A 5 -12.08 14.81 -6.53
C GLU A 5 -12.30 13.62 -5.58
N LYS A 6 -12.31 13.91 -4.26
CA LYS A 6 -12.41 12.95 -3.13
C LYS A 6 -11.13 12.18 -2.78
N ASP A 7 -9.99 12.44 -3.43
CA ASP A 7 -8.72 11.93 -2.94
C ASP A 7 -8.40 12.53 -1.57
N ALA A 8 -8.07 11.67 -0.59
CA ALA A 8 -7.47 12.13 0.65
C ALA A 8 -6.09 12.77 0.33
N LEU A 9 -5.72 13.82 1.07
CA LEU A 9 -4.46 14.55 0.87
C LEU A 9 -3.66 14.57 2.17
N GLU A 10 -2.34 14.47 2.05
CA GLU A 10 -1.41 14.72 3.13
C GLU A 10 -0.80 16.10 2.96
N ILE A 11 -0.82 16.90 4.03
CA ILE A 11 -0.36 18.28 4.02
C ILE A 11 1.01 18.32 4.69
N TYR A 12 2.03 18.73 3.93
CA TYR A 12 3.36 19.00 4.45
C TYR A 12 3.62 20.51 4.39
N VAL A 13 4.25 21.05 5.44
CA VAL A 13 4.72 22.44 5.49
C VAL A 13 6.25 22.39 5.40
N ASP A 14 6.80 23.06 4.39
CA ASP A 14 8.24 23.21 4.19
C ASP A 14 8.56 24.71 4.05
N ASP A 15 9.21 25.27 5.06
CA ASP A 15 9.34 26.71 5.29
C ASP A 15 7.97 27.44 5.15
N ASP A 16 7.83 28.30 4.14
CA ASP A 16 6.61 29.06 3.82
C ASP A 16 5.76 28.42 2.70
N LYS A 17 5.99 27.14 2.38
CA LYS A 17 5.30 26.43 1.30
C LYS A 17 4.41 25.32 1.84
N ILE A 18 3.18 25.27 1.34
CA ILE A 18 2.25 24.15 1.56
C ILE A 18 2.39 23.18 0.38
N ILE A 19 2.81 21.95 0.68
CA ILE A 19 2.92 20.87 -0.30
C ILE A 19 1.75 19.91 -0.09
N LEU A 20 0.90 19.80 -1.12
CA LEU A 20 -0.20 18.83 -1.16
C LEU A 20 0.26 17.56 -1.86
N LYS A 21 0.36 16.46 -1.11
CA LYS A 21 0.59 15.13 -1.68
C LYS A 21 -0.71 14.33 -1.63
N LYS A 22 -0.93 13.49 -2.64
CA LYS A 22 -1.98 12.48 -2.57
C LYS A 22 -1.72 11.61 -1.36
N TYR A 23 -2.67 11.56 -0.43
CA TYR A 23 -2.59 10.68 0.73
C TYR A 23 -2.57 9.25 0.22
N LYS A 24 -1.46 8.57 0.47
CA LYS A 24 -1.34 7.14 0.24
C LYS A 24 -1.49 6.47 1.60
N PRO A 25 -2.69 5.95 1.94
CA PRO A 25 -2.88 5.29 3.22
C PRO A 25 -1.90 4.12 3.30
N ASN A 26 -0.92 4.25 4.20
CA ASN A 26 0.08 3.25 4.59
C ASN A 26 0.36 2.19 3.53
N MET A 27 1.16 2.55 2.52
CA MET A 27 1.72 1.64 1.52
C MET A 27 2.79 0.70 2.11
N THR A 28 2.63 0.33 3.38
CA THR A 28 3.48 -0.60 4.11
C THR A 28 3.02 -2.01 3.81
N CYS A 29 3.91 -2.85 3.32
CA CYS A 29 3.65 -4.28 3.17
C CYS A 29 3.34 -4.87 4.55
N GLN A 30 2.20 -5.53 4.69
CA GLN A 30 1.77 -6.12 5.97
C GLN A 30 2.55 -7.38 6.37
N ILE A 31 3.31 -7.97 5.43
CA ILE A 31 4.09 -9.18 5.66
C ILE A 31 5.55 -8.82 5.95
N THR A 32 6.18 -8.01 5.09
CA THR A 32 7.62 -7.68 5.22
C THR A 32 7.87 -6.38 5.98
N GLY A 33 6.88 -5.50 6.10
CA GLY A 33 7.04 -4.16 6.69
C GLY A 33 7.60 -3.10 5.73
N ASP A 34 7.93 -3.46 4.49
CA ASP A 34 8.50 -2.52 3.52
C ASP A 34 7.51 -1.45 3.10
N VAL A 35 7.93 -0.19 3.11
CA VAL A 35 7.12 0.93 2.62
C VAL A 35 7.56 1.27 1.20
N SER A 36 6.67 1.09 0.23
CA SER A 36 6.94 1.43 -1.17
C SER A 36 5.69 1.82 -1.91
N ASP A 37 5.81 2.80 -2.80
CA ASP A 37 4.75 3.19 -3.73
C ASP A 37 4.39 2.09 -4.73
N ASP A 38 5.26 1.09 -4.89
CA ASP A 38 5.05 -0.07 -5.77
C ASP A 38 4.27 -1.21 -5.07
N ASN A 39 3.99 -1.09 -3.78
CA ASN A 39 3.20 -2.10 -3.06
C ASN A 39 1.76 -2.13 -3.61
N ALA A 40 1.21 -3.34 -3.73
CA ALA A 40 -0.12 -3.54 -4.30
C ALA A 40 -1.19 -3.52 -3.20
N VAL A 41 -2.31 -2.84 -3.48
CA VAL A 41 -3.51 -2.84 -2.65
C VAL A 41 -4.49 -3.89 -3.18
N LEU A 42 -4.86 -4.86 -2.33
CA LEU A 42 -5.68 -6.03 -2.66
C LEU A 42 -6.91 -6.12 -1.75
N ALA A 43 -7.80 -7.07 -2.06
CA ALA A 43 -8.97 -7.39 -1.23
C ALA A 43 -9.84 -6.18 -0.86
N ASN A 44 -10.10 -5.29 -1.83
CA ASN A 44 -10.84 -4.04 -1.66
C ASN A 44 -10.24 -3.12 -0.57
N GLY A 45 -8.91 -2.95 -0.59
CA GLY A 45 -8.23 -2.00 0.31
C GLY A 45 -7.84 -2.60 1.67
N LYS A 46 -8.07 -3.88 1.89
CA LYS A 46 -7.81 -4.54 3.19
C LYS A 46 -6.41 -5.12 3.32
N LEU A 47 -5.68 -5.22 2.22
CA LEU A 47 -4.38 -5.86 2.18
C LEU A 47 -3.40 -5.05 1.34
N VAL A 48 -2.23 -4.74 1.88
CA VAL A 48 -1.13 -4.07 1.19
C VAL A 48 0.08 -5.00 1.20
N LEU A 49 0.60 -5.35 0.02
CA LEU A 49 1.72 -6.30 -0.13
C LEU A 49 2.79 -5.77 -1.07
N SER A 50 4.05 -5.96 -0.69
CA SER A 50 5.16 -6.00 -1.64
C SER A 50 5.10 -7.30 -2.46
N ARG A 51 5.87 -7.36 -3.55
CA ARG A 51 6.01 -8.60 -4.34
C ARG A 51 6.45 -9.78 -3.47
N GLU A 52 7.47 -9.57 -2.64
CA GLU A 52 7.99 -10.60 -1.73
C GLU A 52 6.93 -11.03 -0.71
N GLY A 53 6.26 -10.07 -0.07
CA GLY A 53 5.18 -10.37 0.88
C GLY A 53 4.03 -11.16 0.24
N ALA A 54 3.72 -10.89 -1.04
CA ALA A 54 2.72 -11.64 -1.78
C ALA A 54 3.15 -13.09 -2.08
N GLU A 55 4.42 -13.32 -2.40
CA GLU A 55 4.95 -14.68 -2.62
C GLU A 55 4.91 -15.52 -1.34
N ILE A 56 5.30 -14.93 -0.20
CA ILE A 56 5.22 -15.57 1.12
C ILE A 56 3.77 -15.90 1.46
N LEU A 57 2.87 -14.92 1.39
CA LEU A 57 1.47 -15.11 1.72
C LEU A 57 0.77 -16.11 0.80
N LEU A 58 1.09 -16.11 -0.50
CA LEU A 58 0.54 -17.08 -1.45
C LEU A 58 0.92 -18.51 -1.08
N LYS A 59 2.19 -18.72 -0.68
CA LYS A 59 2.66 -20.03 -0.23
C LYS A 59 1.90 -20.48 1.02
N GLU A 60 1.78 -19.63 2.03
CA GLU A 60 1.05 -19.94 3.27
C GLU A 60 -0.42 -20.25 3.00
N ILE A 61 -1.10 -19.47 2.14
CA ILE A 61 -2.49 -19.72 1.73
C ILE A 61 -2.61 -21.09 1.05
N LYS A 62 -1.71 -21.43 0.13
CA LYS A 62 -1.72 -22.75 -0.53
C LYS A 62 -1.54 -23.89 0.46
N GLU A 63 -0.63 -23.74 1.43
CA GLU A 63 -0.37 -24.75 2.46
C GLU A 63 -1.55 -24.91 3.42
N VAL A 64 -2.10 -23.82 3.94
CA VAL A 64 -3.21 -23.82 4.92
C VAL A 64 -4.52 -24.31 4.32
N PHE A 65 -4.83 -23.92 3.08
CA PHE A 65 -6.09 -24.27 2.42
C PHE A 65 -5.97 -25.46 1.47
N HIS A 66 -4.80 -26.09 1.39
CA HIS A 66 -4.51 -27.22 0.50
C HIS A 66 -4.89 -26.93 -0.97
N LEU A 67 -4.55 -25.73 -1.44
CA LEU A 67 -4.83 -25.30 -2.82
C LEU A 67 -3.66 -25.72 -3.73
N SER A 68 -4.00 -26.33 -4.87
CA SER A 68 -3.06 -26.72 -5.93
C SER A 68 -2.50 -25.49 -6.67
#